data_AF-A0A0J6FNF7-F1
#
_entry.id   AF-A0A0J6FNF7-F1
#
_cell.length_a   1.000
_cell.length_b   1.000
_cell.length_c   1.000
_cell.angle_alpha   90.00
_cell.angle_beta   90.00
_cell.angle_gamma   90.00
#
_symmetry.space_group_name_H-M   'P 1'
#
loop_
_entity.id
_entity.type
_entity.pdbx_description
1 polymer ?
#
loop_
_entity_poly.entity_id
_entity_poly.type
_entity_poly.pdbx_seq_one_letter_code
_entity_poly.pdbx_strand_id
1 'polypeptide(L)'
;MEDLFQRLTHNLLERNNHLSYGQARTMVELLWEDFESSRAKAGREYKGSDVTEKIVKQWIDYYGPVLHDFMMNNPKYKGYFGDDRSIKH
;
A
#
# COMPACT_ATOMS: atom_id res chain seq x y z
N MET A 1 4.33 -6.79 12.85
CA MET A 1 4.08 -5.70 11.87
C MET A 1 4.75 -6.03 10.54
N GLU A 2 6.04 -6.38 10.53
CA GLU A 2 6.76 -6.75 9.29
C GLU A 2 6.11 -7.89 8.48
N ASP A 3 5.78 -9.01 9.14
CA ASP A 3 5.10 -10.15 8.50
C ASP A 3 3.72 -9.77 7.89
N LEU A 4 2.99 -8.86 8.53
CA LEU A 4 1.71 -8.37 8.04
C LEU A 4 1.88 -7.56 6.76
N PHE A 5 2.82 -6.62 6.75
CA PHE A 5 3.12 -5.83 5.56
C PHE A 5 3.66 -6.71 4.43
N GLN A 6 4.50 -7.70 4.74
CA GLN A 6 4.98 -8.65 3.75
C GLN A 6 3.83 -9.44 3.09
N ARG A 7 2.85 -9.94 3.87
CA ARG A 7 1.66 -10.61 3.32
C ARG A 7 0.82 -9.71 2.42
N LEU A 8 0.58 -8.47 2.86
CA LEU A 8 -0.17 -7.49 2.06
C LEU A 8 0.58 -7.10 0.78
N THR A 9 1.91 -6.97 0.84
CA THR A 9 2.76 -6.71 -0.33
C THR A 9 2.64 -7.84 -1.34
N HIS A 10 2.74 -9.11 -0.90
CA HIS A 10 2.55 -10.24 -1.80
C HIS A 10 1.15 -10.26 -2.41
N ASN A 11 0.11 -10.01 -1.63
CA ASN A 11 -1.26 -9.90 -2.16
C ASN A 11 -1.37 -8.81 -3.25
N LEU A 12 -0.75 -7.65 -3.04
CA LEU A 12 -0.73 -6.59 -4.04
C LEU A 12 0.01 -6.99 -5.31
N LEU A 13 1.15 -7.69 -5.20
CA LEU A 13 1.89 -8.19 -6.36
C LEU A 13 1.10 -9.23 -7.14
N GLU A 14 0.36 -10.12 -6.47
CA GLU A 14 -0.54 -11.08 -7.13
C GLU A 14 -1.64 -10.38 -7.94
N ARG A 15 -2.04 -9.17 -7.52
CA ARG A 15 -3.10 -8.37 -8.15
C ARG A 15 -2.56 -7.38 -9.19
N ASN A 16 -1.27 -7.06 -9.16
CA ASN A 16 -0.67 -5.99 -9.95
C ASN A 16 0.75 -6.32 -10.42
N ASN A 17 0.85 -6.65 -11.70
CA ASN A 17 2.12 -7.02 -12.35
C ASN A 17 2.95 -5.81 -12.83
N HIS A 18 2.51 -4.58 -12.57
CA HIS A 18 3.21 -3.35 -12.94
C HIS A 18 4.12 -2.83 -11.82
N LEU A 19 3.94 -3.32 -10.59
CA LEU A 19 4.71 -2.88 -9.44
C LEU A 19 5.89 -3.81 -9.17
N SER A 20 7.04 -3.24 -8.83
CA SER A 20 8.09 -3.98 -8.16
C SER A 20 7.68 -4.32 -6.72
N TYR A 21 8.41 -5.22 -6.07
CA TYR A 21 8.21 -5.49 -4.64
C TYR A 21 8.38 -4.23 -3.78
N GLY A 22 9.40 -3.41 -4.05
CA GLY A 22 9.64 -2.17 -3.33
C GLY A 22 8.48 -1.19 -3.47
N GLN A 23 7.98 -1.01 -4.69
CA GLN A 23 6.84 -0.16 -4.99
C GLN A 23 5.55 -0.67 -4.32
N ALA A 24 5.29 -1.97 -4.39
CA ALA A 24 4.15 -2.58 -3.72
C ALA A 24 4.25 -2.41 -2.19
N ARG A 25 5.44 -2.58 -1.61
CA ARG A 25 5.67 -2.39 -0.18
C ARG A 25 5.41 -0.94 0.25
N THR A 26 5.94 0.03 -0.48
CA THR A 26 5.68 1.45 -0.21
C THR A 26 4.18 1.75 -0.31
N MET A 27 3.47 1.19 -1.29
CA MET A 27 2.03 1.39 -1.42
C MET A 27 1.26 0.81 -0.22
N VAL A 28 1.61 -0.38 0.25
CA VAL A 28 0.99 -0.98 1.46
C VAL A 28 1.18 -0.09 2.69
N GLU A 29 2.39 0.41 2.90
CA GLU A 29 2.72 1.30 4.03
C GLU A 29 1.94 2.61 3.97
N LEU A 30 1.81 3.20 2.78
CA LEU A 30 1.02 4.41 2.56
C LEU A 30 -0.47 4.21 2.82
N LEU A 31 -1.05 3.13 2.29
CA LEU A 31 -2.46 2.81 2.54
C LEU A 31 -2.73 2.60 4.03
N TRP A 32 -1.79 1.97 4.73
CA TRP A 32 -1.87 1.77 6.17
C TRP A 32 -1.85 3.10 6.92
N GLU A 33 -0.85 3.95 6.66
CA GLU A 33 -0.70 5.26 7.29
C GLU A 33 -1.92 6.17 7.02
N ASP A 34 -2.38 6.23 5.77
CA ASP A 34 -3.52 7.05 5.37
C ASP A 34 -4.80 6.64 6.11
N PHE A 35 -5.01 5.33 6.30
CA PHE A 35 -6.15 4.84 7.07
C PHE A 35 -6.03 5.18 8.57
N GLU A 36 -4.89 4.93 9.19
CA GLU A 36 -4.67 5.22 10.61
C GLU A 36 -4.78 6.73 10.89
N SER A 37 -4.20 7.57 10.03
CA SER A 37 -4.29 9.03 10.11
C SER A 37 -5.73 9.52 9.95
N SER A 38 -6.49 8.98 8.99
CA SER A 38 -7.90 9.34 8.79
C SER A 38 -8.77 8.99 9.99
N ARG A 39 -8.51 7.85 10.64
CA ARG A 39 -9.24 7.44 11.84
C ARG A 39 -8.90 8.28 13.07
N ALA A 40 -7.63 8.59 13.26
CA ALA A 40 -7.18 9.47 14.34
C ALA A 40 -7.85 10.85 14.23
N LYS A 41 -7.90 11.42 13.01
CA LYS A 41 -8.58 12.69 12.74
C LYS A 41 -10.09 12.64 12.98
N ALA A 42 -10.73 11.50 12.76
CA ALA A 42 -12.17 11.31 12.99
C ALA A 42 -12.53 11.13 14.48
N GLY A 43 -11.57 11.26 15.42
CA GLY A 43 -11.79 11.05 16.85
C GLY A 43 -12.20 9.62 17.21
N ARG A 44 -11.98 8.66 16.30
CA ARG A 44 -12.31 7.25 16.51
C ARG A 44 -11.15 6.59 17.24
N GLU A 45 -11.47 5.86 18.31
CA GLU A 45 -10.51 5.05 19.04
C GLU A 45 -9.78 4.06 18.09
N TYR A 46 -8.49 3.87 18.33
CA TYR A 46 -7.67 2.90 17.61
C TYR A 46 -8.27 1.50 17.80
N LYS A 47 -8.82 0.89 16.75
CA LYS A 47 -9.42 -0.47 16.85
C LYS A 47 -8.39 -1.59 16.63
N GLY A 48 -7.10 -1.29 16.74
CA GLY A 48 -6.03 -2.28 16.54
C GLY A 48 -5.67 -2.51 15.07
N SER A 49 -4.50 -3.13 14.88
CA SER A 49 -3.95 -3.53 13.59
C SER A 49 -4.88 -4.42 12.77
N ASP A 50 -5.73 -5.23 13.40
CA ASP A 50 -6.59 -6.19 12.72
C ASP A 50 -7.69 -5.51 11.87
N VAL A 51 -8.19 -4.36 12.32
CA VAL A 51 -9.17 -3.60 11.54
C VAL A 51 -8.48 -2.88 10.39
N THR A 52 -7.29 -2.31 10.63
CA THR A 52 -6.51 -1.68 9.57
C THR A 52 -6.12 -2.70 8.49
N GLU A 53 -5.65 -3.89 8.87
CA GLU A 53 -5.32 -4.96 7.93
C GLU A 53 -6.50 -5.34 7.05
N LYS A 54 -7.69 -5.53 7.62
CA LYS A 54 -8.90 -5.86 6.85
C LYS A 54 -9.23 -4.79 5.82
N ILE A 55 -9.14 -3.51 6.18
CA ILE A 55 -9.44 -2.42 5.27
C ILE A 55 -8.38 -2.28 4.19
N VAL A 56 -7.09 -2.33 4.55
CA VAL A 56 -6.00 -2.25 3.58
C VAL A 56 -6.05 -3.42 2.62
N LYS A 57 -6.28 -4.64 3.11
CA LYS A 57 -6.50 -5.82 2.26
C LYS A 57 -7.67 -5.61 1.31
N GLN A 58 -8.78 -5.07 1.80
CA GLN A 58 -9.95 -4.78 0.97
C GLN A 58 -9.60 -3.77 -0.15
N TRP A 59 -8.85 -2.71 0.16
CA TRP A 59 -8.40 -1.76 -0.85
C TRP A 59 -7.47 -2.38 -1.88
N ILE A 60 -6.54 -3.25 -1.45
CA ILE A 60 -5.68 -4.00 -2.37
C ILE A 60 -6.51 -4.92 -3.27
N ASP A 61 -7.48 -5.64 -2.71
CA ASP A 61 -8.32 -6.55 -3.48
C ASP A 61 -9.16 -5.81 -4.54
N TYR A 62 -9.67 -4.61 -4.23
CA TYR A 62 -10.51 -3.84 -5.17
C TYR A 62 -9.73 -2.95 -6.13
N TYR A 63 -8.69 -2.27 -5.65
CA TYR A 63 -7.97 -1.24 -6.41
C TYR A 63 -6.56 -1.68 -6.83
N GLY A 64 -6.05 -2.80 -6.32
CA GLY A 64 -4.74 -3.38 -6.61
C GLY A 64 -4.32 -3.24 -8.08
N PRO A 65 -5.15 -3.68 -9.05
CA PRO A 65 -4.80 -3.63 -10.48
C PRO A 65 -4.47 -2.23 -11.01
N VAL A 66 -5.06 -1.17 -10.44
CA VAL A 66 -4.93 0.23 -10.93
C VAL A 66 -4.12 1.13 -9.99
N LEU A 67 -3.62 0.60 -8.87
CA LEU A 67 -2.86 1.41 -7.90
C LEU A 67 -1.60 2.04 -8.52
N HIS A 68 -1.01 1.41 -9.54
CA HIS A 68 0.15 1.94 -10.25
C HIS A 68 -0.16 3.27 -10.96
N ASP A 69 -1.37 3.45 -11.49
CA ASP A 69 -1.80 4.70 -12.12
C ASP A 69 -1.88 5.85 -11.11
N PHE A 70 -2.38 5.57 -9.91
CA PHE A 70 -2.47 6.56 -8.85
C PHE A 70 -1.08 7.05 -8.41
N MET A 71 -0.11 6.14 -8.34
CA MET A 71 1.28 6.45 -7.99
C MET A 71 1.96 7.33 -9.03
N MET A 72 1.78 7.02 -10.32
CA MET A 72 2.39 7.79 -11.41
C MET A 72 1.83 9.21 -11.51
N ASN A 73 0.55 9.39 -11.18
CA ASN A 73 -0.15 10.66 -11.31
C ASN A 73 -0.05 11.56 -10.07
N ASN A 74 0.40 11.06 -8.93
CA ASN A 74 0.49 11.84 -7.71
C ASN A 74 1.92 12.40 -7.49
N PRO A 75 2.12 13.73 -7.53
CA PRO A 75 3.44 14.34 -7.35
C PRO A 75 4.12 13.98 -6.02
N LYS A 76 3.34 13.71 -4.97
CA LYS A 76 3.85 13.27 -3.66
C LYS A 76 4.61 11.94 -3.77
N TYR A 77 4.19 11.07 -4.70
CA TYR A 77 4.72 9.72 -4.81
C TYR A 77 5.80 9.59 -5.88
N LYS A 78 5.89 10.50 -6.86
CA LYS A 78 6.90 10.45 -7.95
C LYS A 78 8.33 10.19 -7.49
N GLY A 79 8.74 10.70 -6.33
CA GLY A 79 10.09 10.48 -5.76
C GLY A 79 10.39 9.03 -5.36
N TYR A 80 9.37 8.24 -5.03
CA TYR A 80 9.53 6.82 -4.68
C TYR A 80 9.66 5.91 -5.91
N PHE A 81 9.34 6.40 -7.12
CA PHE A 81 9.34 5.62 -8.37
C PHE A 81 10.50 5.96 -9.30
N GLY A 82 11.18 7.09 -9.10
CA GLY A 82 12.23 7.56 -10.00
C GLY A 82 13.55 6.78 -9.97
N ASP A 83 13.79 5.96 -8.94
CA ASP A 83 15.07 5.26 -8.76
C ASP A 83 14.92 3.74 -8.55
N ASP A 84 13.84 3.15 -9.07
CA ASP A 84 13.68 1.70 -8.99
C ASP A 84 14.46 0.99 -10.10
N ARG A 85 15.79 1.03 -9.95
CA ARG A 85 16.74 0.13 -10.63
C ARG A 85 16.79 -1.24 -9.96
N SER A 86 15.79 -1.63 -9.15
CA SER A 86 15.72 -2.98 -8.58
C SER A 86 14.96 -3.93 -9.52
N ILE A 87 15.77 -4.49 -10.43
CA ILE A 87 15.76 -5.87 -10.92
C ILE A 87 14.42 -6.62 -10.74
N LYS A 88 13.74 -6.86 -11.88
CA LYS A 88 12.85 -8.01 -12.03
C LYS A 88 13.69 -9.28 -11.76
N HIS A 89 13.49 -9.91 -10.60
CA HIS A 89 14.01 -11.25 -10.34
C HIS A 89 13.08 -12.31 -10.95
#